data_AF-A0A0Q5IMG3-F1
#
_entry.id   AF-A0A0Q5IMG3-F1
#
_cell.length_a   1.000
_cell.length_b   1.000
_cell.length_c   1.000
_cell.angle_alpha   90.00
_cell.angle_beta   90.00
_cell.angle_gamma   90.00
#
_symmetry.space_group_name_H-M   'P 1'
#
loop_
_entity.id
_entity.type
_entity.pdbx_description
1 polymer ?
#
loop_
_entity_poly.entity_id
_entity_poly.type
_entity_poly.pdbx_seq_one_letter_code
_entity_poly.pdbx_strand_id
1 'polypeptide(L)' 'MGRSFKAPPARNHAQWIKVERLYRAGFRFFSYGSHLCAPLPAKLSEVNRFIREHATHPLRLGGA' A
#
# COMPACT_ATOMS: atom_id res chain seq x y z
N MET A 1 12.29 5.30 3.37
CA MET A 1 11.12 4.60 2.77
C MET A 1 11.68 3.59 1.78
N GLY A 2 11.32 2.31 1.87
CA GLY A 2 12.09 1.19 1.28
C GLY A 2 12.27 1.24 -0.24
N ARG A 3 13.24 0.46 -0.75
CA ARG A 3 13.68 0.43 -2.15
C ARG A 3 12.57 0.15 -3.18
N SER A 4 11.49 -0.51 -2.75
CA SER A 4 10.32 -0.85 -3.59
C SER A 4 9.28 0.26 -3.67
N PHE A 5 9.39 1.30 -2.83
CA PHE A 5 8.48 2.44 -2.84
C PHE A 5 9.03 3.56 -3.71
N LYS A 6 8.45 3.74 -4.90
CA LYS A 6 8.68 4.94 -5.71
C LYS A 6 7.66 6.00 -5.29
N ALA A 7 8.15 7.07 -4.65
CA ALA A 7 7.32 8.19 -4.26
C ALA A 7 6.68 8.82 -5.53
N PRO A 8 5.36 9.04 -5.54
CA PRO A 8 4.72 9.70 -6.67
C PRO A 8 5.16 11.17 -6.76
N PRO A 9 5.14 11.76 -7.97
CA PRO A 9 5.39 13.20 -8.14
C PRO A 9 4.44 14.03 -7.26
N ALA A 10 4.93 15.14 -6.68
CA ALA A 10 4.15 16.00 -5.78
C ALA A 10 2.80 16.44 -6.37
N ARG A 11 2.78 16.77 -7.67
CA ARG A 11 1.56 17.16 -8.41
C ARG A 11 0.48 16.07 -8.51
N ASN A 12 0.81 14.82 -8.20
CA ASN A 12 -0.12 13.70 -8.33
C ASN A 12 -0.84 13.45 -7.00
N HIS A 13 -1.74 14.36 -6.64
CA HIS A 13 -2.51 14.32 -5.40
C HIS A 13 -3.26 13.00 -5.21
N ALA A 14 -3.81 12.42 -6.28
CA ALA A 14 -4.54 11.15 -6.21
C ALA A 14 -3.63 9.99 -5.75
N GLN A 15 -2.38 9.96 -6.20
CA GLN A 15 -1.41 8.95 -5.76
C GLN A 15 -0.94 9.20 -4.32
N TRP A 16 -0.78 10.46 -3.91
CA TRP A 16 -0.47 10.79 -2.52
C TRP A 16 -1.59 10.37 -1.55
N ILE A 17 -2.85 10.63 -1.90
CA ILE A 17 -4.02 10.18 -1.11
C ILE A 17 -4.05 8.65 -1.02
N LYS A 18 -3.67 7.95 -2.09
CA LYS A 18 -3.57 6.48 -2.08
C LYS A 18 -2.54 6.00 -1.06
N VAL A 19 -1.33 6.57 -1.11
CA VAL A 19 -0.25 6.25 -0.18
C VAL A 19 -0.68 6.55 1.25
N GLU A 20 -1.28 7.71 1.49
CA GLU A 20 -1.77 8.10 2.81
C GLU A 20 -2.81 7.10 3.36
N ARG A 21 -3.81 6.72 2.55
CA ARG A 21 -4.84 5.76 2.97
C ARG A 21 -4.26 4.40 3.32
N LEU A 22 -3.36 3.87 2.48
CA LEU A 22 -2.66 2.62 2.74
C LEU A 22 -1.83 2.72 4.03
N TYR A 23 -1.08 3.82 4.19
CA TYR A 23 -0.24 4.05 5.36
C TYR A 23 -1.06 4.13 6.66
N ARG A 24 -2.21 4.84 6.63
CA ARG A 24 -3.16 4.94 7.74
C ARG A 24 -3.81 3.60 8.08
N ALA A 25 -4.03 2.74 7.09
CA ALA A 25 -4.50 1.37 7.29
C ALA A 25 -3.42 0.41 7.83
N GLY A 26 -2.20 0.90 8.06
CA GLY A 26 -1.09 0.12 8.60
C GLY A 26 -0.19 -0.51 7.54
N PHE A 27 -0.42 -0.27 6.25
CA PHE A 27 0.47 -0.74 5.20
C PHE A 27 1.82 -0.03 5.25
N ARG A 28 2.86 -0.77 4.94
CA ARG A 28 4.23 -0.32 4.91
C ARG A 28 4.95 -0.87 3.69
N PHE A 29 5.76 -0.01 3.08
CA PHE A 29 6.39 -0.28 1.79
C PHE A 29 7.89 -0.58 1.92
N PHE A 30 8.32 -1.20 3.02
CA PHE A 30 9.74 -1.46 3.33
C PHE A 30 10.20 -2.89 3.10
N SER A 31 9.34 -3.79 2.60
CA SER A 31 9.70 -5.21 2.44
C SER A 31 10.81 -5.45 1.42
N TYR A 32 11.83 -6.17 1.88
CA TYR A 32 12.92 -6.75 1.11
C TYR A 32 12.55 -8.20 0.77
N GLY A 33 11.72 -8.39 -0.25
CA GLY A 33 11.25 -9.71 -0.67
C GLY A 33 10.03 -9.64 -1.58
N SER A 34 10.03 -10.45 -2.64
CA SER A 34 8.84 -10.73 -3.44
C SER A 34 7.92 -11.60 -2.61
N HIS A 35 6.98 -10.98 -1.91
CA HIS A 35 5.90 -11.72 -1.25
C HIS A 35 4.96 -12.26 -2.34
N LEU A 36 4.58 -13.54 -2.26
CA LEU A 36 3.50 -14.13 -3.06
C LEU A 36 2.15 -13.59 -2.56
N CYS A 37 1.96 -12.28 -2.62
CA CYS A 37 0.76 -11.58 -2.19
C CYS A 37 0.12 -10.85 -3.37
N ALA A 38 -1.16 -10.51 -3.21
CA ALA A 38 -1.87 -9.69 -4.19
C ALA A 38 -1.09 -8.38 -4.45
N PRO A 39 -0.99 -7.94 -5.71
CA PRO A 39 -0.36 -6.66 -6.01
C PRO A 39 -1.14 -5.52 -5.35
N LEU A 40 -0.44 -4.47 -4.94
CA LEU A 40 -1.06 -3.27 -4.41
C LEU A 40 -2.01 -2.64 -5.44
N PRO A 41 -3.10 -1.99 -4.98
CA PRO A 41 -4.11 -1.42 -5.88
C PRO A 41 -3.51 -0.35 -6.80
N ALA A 42 -3.87 -0.42 -8.08
CA ALA A 42 -3.44 0.56 -9.07
C ALA A 42 -4.14 1.89 -8.86
N LYS A 43 -5.47 1.85 -8.62
CA LYS A 43 -6.34 3.03 -8.52
C LYS A 43 -6.66 3.40 -7.06
N LEU A 44 -6.92 4.68 -6.83
CA LEU A 44 -7.34 5.18 -5.52
C LEU A 44 -8.68 4.58 -5.05
N SER A 45 -9.63 4.40 -5.97
CA SER A 45 -10.96 3.86 -5.65
C SER A 45 -10.90 2.42 -5.13
N GLU A 46 -9.89 1.64 -5.56
CA GLU A 46 -9.71 0.25 -5.15
C GLU A 46 -9.09 0.12 -3.76
N VAL A 47 -8.46 1.18 -3.24
CA VAL A 47 -7.72 1.16 -1.96
C VAL A 47 -8.60 0.72 -0.79
N ASN A 48 -9.80 1.30 -0.67
CA ASN A 48 -10.69 0.98 0.45
C ASN A 48 -11.18 -0.46 0.39
N ARG A 49 -11.44 -0.98 -0.81
CA ARG A 49 -11.83 -2.37 -1.03
C ARG A 49 -10.66 -3.31 -0.71
N PHE A 50 -9.48 -3.01 -1.22
CA PHE A 50 -8.25 -3.78 -1.01
C PHE A 50 -7.89 -3.88 0.48
N ILE A 51 -8.00 -2.79 1.25
CA ILE A 51 -7.71 -2.80 2.70
C ILE A 51 -8.65 -3.75 3.44
N ARG A 52 -9.92 -3.86 3.01
CA ARG A 52 -10.92 -4.75 3.61
C ARG A 52 -10.71 -6.20 3.21
N GLU A 53 -10.44 -6.46 1.93
CA GLU A 53 -10.24 -7.81 1.39
C GLU A 53 -8.89 -8.42 1.79
N HIS A 54 -7.86 -7.59 2.01
CA HIS A 54 -6.50 -8.05 2.34
C HIS A 54 -6.08 -7.58 3.74
N ALA A 55 -6.85 -7.97 4.75
CA ALA A 55 -6.56 -7.64 6.15
C ALA A 55 -5.25 -8.28 6.66
N THR A 56 -4.93 -9.49 6.20
CA THR A 56 -3.72 -10.26 6.54
C THR A 56 -2.57 -10.07 5.55
N HIS A 57 -2.58 -8.97 4.79
CA HIS A 57 -1.52 -8.72 3.81
C HIS A 57 -0.15 -8.61 4.51
N PRO A 58 0.93 -9.24 4.01
CA PRO A 58 2.27 -9.20 4.62
C PRO A 58 2.93 -7.82 4.68
N LEU A 59 2.29 -6.80 4.08
CA LEU A 59 2.76 -5.42 4.10
C LEU A 59 2.03 -4.60 5.16
N ARG A 60 0.96 -5.13 5.78
CA ARG A 60 0.18 -4.46 6.81
C ARG A 60 0.72 -4.82 8.18
N LEU A 61 1.05 -3.81 8.97
CA LEU A 61 1.43 -3.97 10.37
C LEU A 61 0.25 -4.57 11.14
N GLY A 62 0.45 -5.75 11.76
CA GLY A 62 -0.58 -6.47 12.50
C GLY A 62 -1.25 -7.64 11.75
N GLY A 63 -0.76 -8.01 10.56
CA GLY A 63 -1.08 -9.31 9.96
C GLY A 63 -0.23 -10.41 10.61
N ALA A 64 -0.68 -10.90 11.77
CA ALA A 64 -0.18 -12.11 12.43
C ALA A 64 -1.37 -13.06 12.67
#